data_AF-A0A2N1T997-F1
#
_entry.id   AF-A0A2N1T997-F1
#
_cell.length_a   1.000
_cell.length_b   1.000
_cell.length_c   1.000
_cell.angle_alpha   90.00
_cell.angle_beta   90.00
_cell.angle_gamma   90.00
#
_symmetry.space_group_name_H-M   'P 1'
#
loop_
_entity.id
_entity.type
_entity.pdbx_description
1 polymer ?
#
loop_
_entity_poly.entity_id
_entity_poly.type
_entity_poly.pdbx_seq_one_letter_code
_entity_poly.pdbx_strand_id
1 'polypeptide(L)'
;MKIARILNTLVLCTVLILCNQSIYAKGSKNVILVLDTSLSMLGYGGKNILDKVKGSVARYIDQLEDGDQVTFISFDTEVRAYPTVMVDDQNDRDILKKYINSTEVKGKWTHTYAMIDAVFSKAETLQNEDKDRQVVIVVMTDGIDDPPPYSTKHLNIEKISKRFQDKDWWIFFVNYSDLKKDKQLTSRREKLKEELKVVSEKTEIIDVDSRMPVDKGIEEVQRKEASYGGILFPLLIALLVIAGLIGILYYFKKLSELKVSGRLEYWNNELINPNIENFDLTKYLAKDIVIGSSLGCHLNIRDFEGKSPIVISAVRGPAKEVKMAIRGGGKDYAIEFKNRETGEFLEDGDIFQAKNFTFKYFIV
;
A
#
# COMPACT_ATOMS: atom_id res chain seq x y z
N MET A 1 5.57 31.71 9.08
CA MET A 1 4.19 31.21 8.84
C MET A 1 4.03 30.30 7.61
N LYS A 2 4.71 30.54 6.47
CA LYS A 2 4.56 29.70 5.26
C LYS A 2 5.08 28.25 5.42
N ILE A 3 6.14 28.04 6.21
CA ILE A 3 6.80 26.73 6.39
C ILE A 3 5.92 25.75 7.19
N ALA A 4 5.28 26.23 8.28
CA ALA A 4 4.37 25.41 9.09
C ALA A 4 3.14 24.93 8.29
N ARG A 5 2.67 25.75 7.34
CA ARG A 5 1.57 25.36 6.44
C ARG A 5 1.99 24.26 5.48
N ILE A 6 3.17 24.36 4.86
CA ILE A 6 3.66 23.34 3.92
C ILE A 6 3.89 22.00 4.63
N LEU A 7 4.42 22.02 5.85
CA LEU A 7 4.63 20.81 6.65
C LEU A 7 3.30 20.15 7.04
N ASN A 8 2.29 20.93 7.46
CA ASN A 8 0.96 20.41 7.75
C ASN A 8 0.27 19.84 6.50
N THR A 9 0.42 20.47 5.34
CA THR A 9 -0.15 19.94 4.09
C THR A 9 0.51 18.62 3.69
N LEU A 10 1.84 18.51 3.86
CA LEU A 10 2.56 17.27 3.57
C LEU A 10 2.13 16.14 4.50
N VAL A 11 2.03 16.40 5.81
CA VAL A 11 1.55 15.42 6.80
C VAL A 11 0.12 14.98 6.49
N LEU A 12 -0.77 15.92 6.15
CA LEU A 12 -2.17 15.61 5.80
C LEU A 12 -2.27 14.72 4.54
N CYS A 13 -1.47 14.99 3.51
CA CYS A 13 -1.41 14.15 2.31
C CYS A 13 -0.88 12.74 2.62
N THR A 14 0.14 12.62 3.47
CA THR A 14 0.68 11.30 3.87
C THR A 14 -0.34 10.50 4.69
N VAL A 15 -1.09 11.16 5.58
CA VAL A 15 -2.19 10.52 6.34
C VAL A 15 -3.32 10.07 5.40
N LEU A 16 -3.68 10.86 4.39
CA LEU A 16 -4.69 10.49 3.39
C LEU A 16 -4.25 9.31 2.51
N ILE A 17 -2.97 9.22 2.16
CA ILE A 17 -2.42 8.07 1.41
C ILE A 17 -2.39 6.81 2.28
N LEU A 18 -2.09 6.93 3.57
CA LEU A 18 -2.12 5.81 4.52
C LEU A 18 -3.55 5.35 4.85
N CYS A 19 -4.53 6.26 4.89
CA CYS A 19 -5.94 5.90 5.14
C CYS A 19 -6.63 5.23 3.94
N ASN A 20 -6.14 5.40 2.71
CA ASN A 20 -6.73 4.77 1.52
C ASN A 20 -6.38 3.29 1.36
N GLN A 21 -5.49 2.73 2.19
CA GLN A 21 -5.17 1.29 2.17
C GLN A 21 -6.32 0.41 2.70
N SER A 22 -7.37 0.99 3.27
CA SER A 22 -8.49 0.26 3.88
C SER A 22 -9.76 0.20 3.03
N ILE A 23 -9.76 0.79 1.82
CA ILE A 23 -10.89 0.68 0.87
C ILE A 23 -10.47 -0.23 -0.28
N TYR A 24 -10.09 -1.47 0.02
CA TYR A 24 -10.33 -2.54 -0.93
C TYR A 24 -11.82 -2.85 -0.83
N ALA A 25 -12.61 -2.36 -1.79
CA ALA A 25 -13.94 -2.90 -2.00
C ALA A 25 -13.76 -4.41 -2.22
N LYS A 26 -14.23 -5.20 -1.25
CA LYS A 26 -14.15 -6.66 -1.29
C LYS A 26 -14.99 -7.09 -2.50
N GLY A 27 -14.33 -7.59 -3.55
CA GLY A 27 -15.01 -7.95 -4.80
C GLY A 27 -16.03 -9.06 -4.57
N SER A 28 -17.14 -9.01 -5.32
CA SER A 28 -18.15 -10.07 -5.33
C SER A 28 -17.52 -11.42 -5.69
N LYS A 29 -17.90 -12.49 -4.98
CA LYS A 29 -17.29 -13.82 -5.16
C LYS A 29 -18.26 -14.87 -5.70
N ASN A 30 -17.68 -15.90 -6.29
CA ASN A 30 -18.34 -17.15 -6.72
C ASN A 30 -18.06 -18.22 -5.67
N VAL A 31 -19.03 -18.46 -4.80
CA VAL A 31 -18.96 -19.41 -3.69
C VAL A 31 -19.54 -20.75 -4.12
N ILE A 32 -18.76 -21.83 -3.99
CA ILE A 32 -19.23 -23.20 -4.18
C ILE A 32 -19.25 -23.89 -2.81
N LEU A 33 -20.46 -24.15 -2.32
CA LEU A 33 -20.69 -24.85 -1.06
C LEU A 33 -20.91 -26.32 -1.33
N VAL A 34 -20.02 -27.17 -0.82
CA VAL A 34 -20.05 -28.61 -1.05
C VAL A 34 -20.33 -29.34 0.26
N LEU A 35 -21.42 -30.10 0.32
CA LEU A 35 -21.84 -30.85 1.50
C LEU A 35 -21.76 -32.35 1.26
N ASP A 36 -21.04 -33.04 2.15
CA ASP A 36 -21.05 -34.50 2.24
C ASP A 36 -22.40 -35.02 2.76
N THR A 37 -22.97 -35.97 2.04
CA THR A 37 -24.28 -36.59 2.31
C THR A 37 -24.19 -38.11 2.44
N SER A 38 -23.00 -38.62 2.75
CA SER A 38 -22.74 -40.03 3.06
C SER A 38 -23.24 -40.43 4.46
N LEU A 39 -23.48 -41.73 4.65
CA LEU A 39 -24.00 -42.28 5.92
C LEU A 39 -23.10 -42.02 7.14
N SER A 40 -21.79 -41.82 6.95
CA SER A 40 -20.87 -41.51 8.04
C SER A 40 -21.20 -40.17 8.72
N MET A 41 -21.82 -39.23 7.98
CA MET A 41 -22.32 -37.95 8.51
C MET A 41 -23.45 -38.11 9.55
N LEU A 42 -24.24 -39.20 9.47
CA LEU A 42 -25.25 -39.57 10.46
C LEU A 42 -24.68 -40.33 11.66
N GLY A 43 -23.36 -40.53 11.71
CA GLY A 43 -22.70 -41.26 12.78
C GLY A 43 -22.64 -42.77 12.55
N TYR A 44 -22.79 -43.26 11.32
CA TYR A 44 -22.47 -44.66 11.00
C TYR A 44 -20.96 -44.87 11.20
N GLY A 45 -20.56 -45.41 12.35
CA GLY A 45 -19.17 -45.50 12.79
C GLY A 45 -18.66 -44.36 13.70
N GLY A 46 -19.54 -43.46 14.17
CA GLY A 46 -19.15 -42.27 14.95
C GLY A 46 -20.31 -41.47 15.57
N LYS A 47 -20.12 -40.16 15.78
CA LYS A 47 -21.17 -39.23 16.25
C LYS A 47 -21.94 -38.65 15.06
N ASN A 48 -23.24 -38.42 15.20
CA ASN A 48 -24.02 -37.67 14.21
C ASN A 48 -23.55 -36.21 14.19
N ILE A 49 -23.06 -35.74 13.04
CA ILE A 49 -22.55 -34.38 12.84
C ILE A 49 -23.41 -33.56 11.86
N LEU A 50 -24.37 -34.18 11.17
CA LEU A 50 -25.12 -33.56 10.08
C LEU A 50 -25.79 -32.25 10.49
N ASP A 51 -26.47 -32.22 11.64
CA ASP A 51 -27.15 -31.01 12.13
C ASP A 51 -26.16 -29.88 12.44
N LYS A 52 -24.99 -30.23 12.98
CA LYS A 52 -23.92 -29.27 13.25
C LYS A 52 -23.37 -28.69 11.95
N VAL A 53 -23.18 -29.52 10.92
CA VAL A 53 -22.74 -29.10 9.60
C VAL A 53 -23.77 -28.18 8.97
N LYS A 54 -25.04 -28.60 8.86
CA LYS A 54 -26.14 -27.78 8.32
C LYS A 54 -26.25 -26.43 9.04
N GLY A 55 -26.17 -26.41 10.37
CA GLY A 55 -26.18 -25.18 11.15
C GLY A 55 -24.97 -24.28 10.91
N SER A 56 -23.80 -24.87 10.64
CA SER A 56 -22.61 -24.10 10.27
C SER A 56 -22.71 -23.52 8.85
N VAL A 57 -23.27 -24.26 7.90
CA VAL A 57 -23.49 -23.78 6.53
C VAL A 57 -24.48 -22.63 6.53
N ALA A 58 -25.57 -22.75 7.30
CA ALA A 58 -26.57 -21.70 7.44
C ALA A 58 -25.95 -20.40 7.97
N ARG A 59 -25.11 -20.48 9.00
CA ARG A 59 -24.38 -19.32 9.53
C ARG A 59 -23.40 -18.72 8.52
N TYR A 60 -22.74 -19.54 7.72
CA TYR A 60 -21.85 -19.05 6.67
C TYR A 60 -22.63 -18.29 5.58
N ILE A 61 -23.81 -18.80 5.19
CA ILE A 61 -24.71 -18.11 4.24
C ILE A 61 -25.16 -16.75 4.78
N ASP A 62 -25.41 -16.63 6.09
CA ASP A 62 -25.81 -15.37 6.72
C ASP A 62 -24.74 -14.27 6.63
N GLN A 63 -23.48 -14.63 6.38
CA GLN A 63 -22.37 -13.69 6.29
C GLN A 63 -21.92 -13.38 4.87
N LEU A 64 -22.55 -14.01 3.87
CA LEU A 64 -22.29 -13.67 2.48
C LEU A 64 -22.68 -12.21 2.23
N GLU A 65 -22.00 -11.56 1.30
CA GLU A 65 -22.26 -10.17 0.96
C GLU A 65 -23.21 -10.10 -0.23
N ASP A 66 -23.96 -9.00 -0.33
CA ASP A 66 -24.86 -8.81 -1.44
C ASP A 66 -24.05 -8.72 -2.75
N GLY A 67 -24.55 -9.36 -3.81
CA GLY A 67 -23.85 -9.56 -5.06
C GLY A 67 -22.97 -10.82 -5.11
N ASP A 68 -22.82 -11.61 -4.03
CA ASP A 68 -22.18 -12.92 -4.07
C ASP A 68 -23.03 -13.95 -4.85
N GLN A 69 -22.38 -14.89 -5.54
CA GLN A 69 -23.06 -15.99 -6.22
C GLN A 69 -22.73 -17.30 -5.52
N VAL A 70 -23.74 -18.09 -5.20
CA VAL A 70 -23.59 -19.32 -4.43
C VAL A 70 -24.12 -20.49 -5.24
N THR A 71 -23.28 -21.50 -5.45
CA THR A 71 -23.68 -22.80 -5.97
C THR A 71 -23.58 -23.83 -4.86
N PHE A 72 -24.70 -24.42 -4.48
CA PHE A 72 -24.72 -25.53 -3.53
C PHE A 72 -24.56 -26.86 -4.29
N ILE A 73 -23.71 -27.73 -3.76
CA ILE A 73 -23.44 -29.07 -4.30
C ILE A 73 -23.52 -30.04 -3.12
N SER A 74 -24.27 -31.12 -3.29
CA SER A 74 -24.23 -32.26 -2.37
C SER A 74 -23.54 -33.43 -3.03
N PHE A 75 -22.80 -34.22 -2.27
CA PHE A 75 -22.17 -35.42 -2.81
C PHE A 75 -22.24 -36.60 -1.85
N ASP A 76 -22.31 -37.79 -2.43
CA ASP A 76 -22.15 -39.05 -1.74
C ASP A 76 -21.49 -40.09 -2.68
N THR A 77 -22.26 -41.05 -3.20
CA THR A 77 -21.91 -41.87 -4.36
C THR A 77 -22.02 -41.07 -5.66
N GLU A 78 -23.00 -40.15 -5.73
CA GLU A 78 -23.22 -39.25 -6.86
C GLU A 78 -23.02 -37.80 -6.44
N VAL A 79 -22.74 -36.93 -7.42
CA VAL A 79 -22.61 -35.49 -7.19
C VAL A 79 -23.84 -34.80 -7.77
N ARG A 80 -24.51 -34.00 -6.94
CA ARG A 80 -25.68 -33.23 -7.33
C ARG A 80 -25.42 -31.75 -7.14
N ALA A 81 -25.41 -31.01 -8.24
CA ALA A 81 -25.32 -29.55 -8.23
C ALA A 81 -26.73 -28.93 -8.24
N TYR A 82 -26.95 -27.95 -7.38
CA TYR A 82 -28.16 -27.13 -7.33
C TYR A 82 -27.97 -25.85 -8.15
N PRO A 83 -29.04 -25.14 -8.51
CA PRO A 83 -28.94 -23.88 -9.23
C PRO A 83 -28.08 -22.85 -8.49
N THR A 84 -27.30 -22.08 -9.24
CA THR A 84 -26.55 -20.94 -8.71
C THR A 84 -27.52 -19.82 -8.33
N VAL A 85 -27.41 -19.30 -7.11
CA VAL A 85 -28.24 -18.21 -6.59
C VAL A 85 -27.36 -17.00 -6.35
N MET A 86 -27.76 -15.84 -6.87
CA MET A 86 -27.14 -14.56 -6.53
C MET A 86 -27.79 -14.06 -5.24
N VAL A 87 -26.97 -13.67 -4.27
CA VAL A 87 -27.41 -13.21 -2.96
C VAL A 87 -27.62 -11.71 -3.07
N ASP A 88 -28.86 -11.26 -3.18
CA ASP A 88 -29.19 -9.84 -3.19
C ASP A 88 -30.00 -9.43 -1.94
N ASP A 89 -30.72 -10.38 -1.33
CA ASP A 89 -31.50 -10.14 -0.12
C ASP A 89 -31.59 -11.35 0.84
N GLN A 90 -32.43 -11.23 1.87
CA GLN A 90 -32.68 -12.31 2.84
C GLN A 90 -33.46 -13.50 2.24
N ASN A 91 -34.30 -13.27 1.23
CA ASN A 91 -35.07 -14.32 0.59
C ASN A 91 -34.14 -15.26 -0.20
N ASP A 92 -33.11 -14.74 -0.87
CA ASP A 92 -32.09 -15.56 -1.55
C ASP A 92 -31.31 -16.44 -0.56
N ARG A 93 -30.97 -15.88 0.60
CA ARG A 93 -30.32 -16.61 1.70
C ARG A 93 -31.23 -17.73 2.21
N ASP A 94 -32.52 -17.48 2.31
CA ASP A 94 -33.50 -18.48 2.74
C ASP A 94 -33.71 -19.59 1.69
N ILE A 95 -33.63 -19.26 0.38
CA ILE A 95 -33.61 -20.25 -0.71
C ILE A 95 -32.39 -21.18 -0.57
N LEU A 96 -31.21 -20.62 -0.34
CA LEU A 96 -29.98 -21.40 -0.14
C LEU A 96 -30.08 -22.31 1.09
N LYS A 97 -30.57 -21.79 2.22
CA LYS A 97 -30.82 -22.58 3.44
C LYS A 97 -31.84 -23.69 3.19
N LYS A 98 -32.85 -23.46 2.35
CA LYS A 98 -33.84 -24.47 1.98
C LYS A 98 -33.19 -25.64 1.21
N TYR A 99 -32.28 -25.38 0.28
CA TYR A 99 -31.54 -26.45 -0.41
C TYR A 99 -30.80 -27.34 0.58
N ILE A 100 -30.08 -26.74 1.53
CA ILE A 100 -29.34 -27.46 2.58
C ILE A 100 -30.27 -28.26 3.48
N ASN A 101 -31.35 -27.64 3.96
CA ASN A 101 -32.29 -28.30 4.87
C ASN A 101 -32.98 -29.49 4.21
N SER A 102 -33.34 -29.37 2.92
CA SER A 102 -33.98 -30.42 2.12
C SER A 102 -33.04 -31.58 1.74
N THR A 103 -31.73 -31.41 1.95
CA THR A 103 -30.76 -32.44 1.61
C THR A 103 -30.82 -33.57 2.64
N GLU A 104 -31.06 -34.79 2.16
CA GLU A 104 -31.12 -36.01 2.97
C GLU A 104 -29.85 -36.83 2.78
N VAL A 105 -29.36 -37.43 3.86
CA VAL A 105 -28.23 -38.37 3.82
C VAL A 105 -28.73 -39.71 3.29
N LYS A 106 -28.17 -40.16 2.15
CA LYS A 106 -28.63 -41.39 1.46
C LYS A 106 -27.50 -42.28 0.97
N GLY A 107 -26.34 -41.72 0.66
CA GLY A 107 -25.29 -42.50 0.03
C GLY A 107 -24.50 -43.37 1.00
N LYS A 108 -24.26 -44.60 0.57
CA LYS A 108 -23.49 -45.61 1.31
C LYS A 108 -21.98 -45.40 1.22
N TRP A 109 -21.54 -44.61 0.25
CA TRP A 109 -20.15 -44.42 -0.14
C TRP A 109 -19.87 -42.94 -0.28
N THR A 110 -18.60 -42.57 -0.14
CA THR A 110 -18.10 -41.20 -0.27
C THR A 110 -17.13 -41.19 -1.45
N HIS A 111 -17.53 -40.59 -2.57
CA HIS A 111 -16.73 -40.59 -3.80
C HIS A 111 -16.02 -39.25 -4.02
N THR A 112 -14.95 -39.01 -3.24
CA THR A 112 -14.24 -37.72 -3.18
C THR A 112 -13.67 -37.29 -4.53
N TYR A 113 -13.18 -38.21 -5.36
CA TYR A 113 -12.66 -37.88 -6.69
C TYR A 113 -13.74 -37.28 -7.61
N ALA A 114 -14.93 -37.89 -7.67
CA ALA A 114 -16.01 -37.38 -8.50
C ALA A 114 -16.50 -36.01 -8.01
N MET A 115 -16.53 -35.81 -6.68
CA MET A 115 -16.82 -34.52 -6.09
C MET A 115 -15.82 -33.46 -6.55
N ILE A 116 -14.50 -33.71 -6.43
CA ILE A 116 -13.48 -32.74 -6.81
C ILE A 116 -13.57 -32.40 -8.31
N ASP A 117 -13.70 -33.39 -9.19
CA ASP A 117 -13.79 -33.17 -10.64
C ASP A 117 -15.02 -32.33 -11.02
N ALA A 118 -16.17 -32.61 -10.39
CA ALA A 118 -17.40 -31.86 -10.62
C ALA A 118 -17.32 -30.43 -10.08
N VAL A 119 -16.80 -30.25 -8.87
CA VAL A 119 -16.64 -28.95 -8.21
C VAL A 119 -15.67 -28.06 -8.98
N PHE A 120 -14.52 -28.60 -9.40
CA PHE A 120 -13.52 -27.84 -10.17
C PHE A 120 -14.00 -27.53 -11.58
N SER A 121 -14.73 -28.42 -12.23
CA SER A 121 -15.37 -28.13 -13.52
C SER A 121 -16.40 -27.01 -13.40
N LYS A 122 -17.19 -26.99 -12.32
CA LYS A 122 -18.14 -25.90 -12.05
C LYS A 122 -17.42 -24.58 -11.70
N ALA A 123 -16.36 -24.63 -10.90
CA ALA A 123 -15.51 -23.49 -10.59
C ALA A 123 -14.93 -22.85 -11.85
N GLU A 124 -14.39 -23.66 -12.76
CA GLU A 124 -13.89 -23.18 -14.05
C GLU A 124 -14.98 -22.56 -14.91
N THR A 125 -16.18 -23.17 -14.93
CA THR A 125 -17.33 -22.60 -15.64
C THR A 125 -17.68 -21.21 -15.10
N LEU A 126 -17.82 -21.06 -13.79
CA LEU A 126 -18.16 -19.79 -13.14
C LEU A 126 -17.06 -18.73 -13.33
N GLN A 127 -15.79 -19.13 -13.26
CA GLN A 127 -14.66 -18.22 -13.51
C GLN A 127 -14.58 -17.75 -14.97
N ASN A 128 -14.99 -18.59 -15.91
CA ASN A 128 -15.02 -18.25 -17.33
C ASN A 128 -16.22 -17.36 -17.67
N GLU A 129 -17.34 -17.50 -16.96
CA GLU A 129 -18.50 -16.61 -17.05
C GLU A 129 -18.18 -15.21 -16.53
N ASP A 130 -17.42 -15.10 -15.43
CA ASP A 130 -16.92 -13.84 -14.88
C ASP A 130 -15.51 -13.99 -14.30
N LYS A 131 -14.54 -13.34 -14.97
CA LYS A 131 -13.12 -13.42 -14.63
C LYS A 131 -12.72 -12.55 -13.44
N ASP A 132 -13.50 -11.52 -13.14
CA ASP A 132 -13.16 -10.55 -12.10
C ASP A 132 -13.64 -11.05 -10.72
N ARG A 133 -14.54 -12.03 -10.70
CA ARG A 133 -15.06 -12.65 -9.49
C ARG A 133 -14.08 -13.69 -8.94
N GLN A 134 -13.78 -13.56 -7.66
CA GLN A 134 -12.98 -14.54 -6.93
C GLN A 134 -13.77 -15.83 -6.69
N VAL A 135 -13.18 -16.99 -6.97
CA VAL A 135 -13.80 -18.29 -6.69
C VAL A 135 -13.40 -18.79 -5.29
N VAL A 136 -14.40 -19.17 -4.50
CA VAL A 136 -14.25 -19.72 -3.16
C VAL A 136 -14.98 -21.05 -3.07
N ILE A 137 -14.26 -22.13 -2.80
CA ILE A 137 -14.77 -23.50 -2.71
C ILE A 137 -14.70 -23.90 -1.23
N VAL A 138 -15.83 -24.30 -0.66
CA VAL A 138 -15.92 -24.75 0.74
C VAL A 138 -16.50 -26.16 0.75
N VAL A 139 -15.65 -27.14 1.05
CA VAL A 139 -16.01 -28.56 1.15
C VAL A 139 -16.19 -28.95 2.60
N MET A 140 -17.36 -29.48 2.94
CA MET A 140 -17.74 -29.85 4.31
C MET A 140 -17.95 -31.36 4.38
N THR A 141 -17.08 -32.05 5.13
CA THR A 141 -17.02 -33.51 5.21
C THR A 141 -16.51 -33.96 6.59
N ASP A 142 -16.68 -35.23 6.92
CA ASP A 142 -16.00 -35.87 8.05
C ASP A 142 -14.58 -36.35 7.71
N GLY A 143 -14.19 -36.27 6.43
CA GLY A 143 -12.87 -36.65 5.93
C GLY A 143 -12.69 -38.15 5.69
N ILE A 144 -13.78 -38.94 5.69
CA ILE A 144 -13.75 -40.37 5.38
C ILE A 144 -14.05 -40.57 3.89
N ASP A 145 -13.02 -40.90 3.10
CA ASP A 145 -13.16 -41.31 1.70
C ASP A 145 -13.33 -42.83 1.63
N ASP A 146 -14.50 -43.28 1.16
CA ASP A 146 -14.84 -44.69 0.95
C ASP A 146 -15.59 -44.83 -0.38
N PRO A 147 -14.87 -44.84 -1.52
CA PRO A 147 -15.49 -44.90 -2.83
C PRO A 147 -16.16 -46.26 -3.06
N PRO A 148 -17.23 -46.33 -3.87
CA PRO A 148 -17.95 -47.57 -4.10
C PRO A 148 -17.01 -48.65 -4.68
N PRO A 149 -17.16 -49.93 -4.29
CA PRO A 149 -16.22 -51.02 -4.62
C PRO A 149 -16.10 -51.32 -6.11
N TYR A 150 -17.04 -50.81 -6.92
CA TYR A 150 -17.06 -50.93 -8.37
C TYR A 150 -16.43 -49.74 -9.10
N SER A 151 -16.03 -48.67 -8.39
CA SER A 151 -15.37 -47.52 -9.00
C SER A 151 -13.91 -47.84 -9.29
N THR A 152 -13.53 -47.79 -10.57
CA THR A 152 -12.13 -47.85 -11.01
C THR A 152 -11.42 -46.49 -10.88
N LYS A 153 -12.16 -45.44 -10.49
CA LYS A 153 -11.67 -44.07 -10.34
C LYS A 153 -11.32 -43.80 -8.88
N HIS A 154 -10.17 -44.31 -8.46
CA HIS A 154 -9.56 -43.85 -7.22
C HIS A 154 -9.08 -42.40 -7.37
N LEU A 155 -8.92 -41.70 -6.26
CA LEU A 155 -8.38 -40.34 -6.22
C LEU A 155 -7.03 -40.29 -6.97
N ASN A 156 -7.05 -39.76 -8.19
CA ASN A 156 -5.87 -39.55 -9.01
C ASN A 156 -5.65 -38.04 -9.18
N ILE A 157 -4.95 -37.46 -8.22
CA ILE A 157 -4.71 -36.02 -8.22
C ILE A 157 -3.82 -35.59 -9.40
N GLU A 158 -2.95 -36.45 -9.94
CA GLU A 158 -2.15 -36.11 -11.12
C GLU A 158 -3.01 -35.75 -12.35
N LYS A 159 -4.17 -36.40 -12.50
CA LYS A 159 -5.14 -36.06 -13.56
C LYS A 159 -5.87 -34.76 -13.27
N ILE A 160 -6.24 -34.53 -12.01
CA ILE A 160 -6.95 -33.31 -11.57
C ILE A 160 -6.01 -32.11 -11.70
N SER A 161 -4.79 -32.23 -11.18
CA SER A 161 -3.78 -31.18 -11.24
C SER A 161 -3.40 -30.88 -12.68
N LYS A 162 -3.17 -31.86 -13.57
CA LYS A 162 -2.93 -31.57 -15.01
C LYS A 162 -4.05 -30.78 -15.69
N ARG A 163 -5.30 -30.95 -15.25
CA ARG A 163 -6.46 -30.26 -15.82
C ARG A 163 -6.67 -28.88 -15.21
N PHE A 164 -6.40 -28.73 -13.93
CA PHE A 164 -6.61 -27.50 -13.16
C PHE A 164 -5.28 -27.11 -12.49
N GLN A 165 -4.44 -26.35 -13.20
CA GLN A 165 -3.18 -25.81 -12.66
C GLN A 165 -3.29 -24.31 -12.41
N ASP A 166 -2.56 -23.85 -11.39
CA ASP A 166 -2.29 -22.43 -11.12
C ASP A 166 -3.56 -21.56 -11.07
N LYS A 167 -4.62 -22.08 -10.46
CA LYS A 167 -5.88 -21.34 -10.29
C LYS A 167 -5.80 -20.49 -9.03
N ASP A 168 -6.24 -19.23 -9.11
CA ASP A 168 -6.36 -18.33 -7.95
C ASP A 168 -7.64 -18.59 -7.13
N TRP A 169 -7.92 -19.85 -6.83
CA TRP A 169 -9.14 -20.27 -6.13
C TRP A 169 -8.87 -20.44 -4.65
N TRP A 170 -9.78 -20.00 -3.77
CA TRP A 170 -9.70 -20.37 -2.37
C TRP A 170 -10.37 -21.72 -2.16
N ILE A 171 -9.65 -22.69 -1.61
CA ILE A 171 -10.19 -24.04 -1.40
C ILE A 171 -10.11 -24.39 0.08
N PHE A 172 -11.27 -24.54 0.72
CA PHE A 172 -11.38 -24.85 2.15
C PHE A 172 -12.00 -26.23 2.37
N PHE A 173 -11.26 -27.13 3.00
CA PHE A 173 -11.79 -28.41 3.48
C PHE A 173 -12.09 -28.32 4.96
N VAL A 174 -13.37 -28.27 5.28
CA VAL A 174 -13.89 -28.17 6.64
C VAL A 174 -14.19 -29.57 7.17
N ASN A 175 -13.37 -30.02 8.11
CA ASN A 175 -13.55 -31.32 8.75
C ASN A 175 -14.28 -31.18 10.10
N TYR A 176 -15.35 -31.94 10.29
CA TYR A 176 -16.22 -31.90 11.46
C TYR A 176 -15.99 -33.04 12.47
N SER A 177 -14.98 -33.86 12.25
CA SER A 177 -14.71 -35.04 13.07
C SER A 177 -13.71 -34.74 14.21
N ASP A 178 -13.94 -35.31 15.40
CA ASP A 178 -13.06 -35.17 16.60
C ASP A 178 -11.76 -36.04 16.46
N LEU A 179 -11.14 -36.07 15.28
CA LEU A 179 -10.21 -37.12 14.86
C LEU A 179 -8.73 -36.85 15.14
N LYS A 180 -8.39 -36.01 16.14
CA LYS A 180 -7.02 -35.85 16.66
C LYS A 180 -6.37 -37.16 17.15
N LYS A 181 -7.04 -38.31 17.04
CA LYS A 181 -6.61 -39.62 17.53
C LYS A 181 -6.21 -40.63 16.46
N ASP A 182 -6.47 -40.39 15.17
CA ASP A 182 -6.12 -41.34 14.10
C ASP A 182 -4.99 -40.82 13.19
N LYS A 183 -3.80 -41.43 13.33
CA LYS A 183 -2.60 -41.09 12.55
C LYS A 183 -2.78 -41.31 11.04
N GLN A 184 -3.59 -42.29 10.64
CA GLN A 184 -3.78 -42.59 9.21
C GLN A 184 -4.60 -41.50 8.51
N LEU A 185 -5.62 -40.97 9.18
CA LEU A 185 -6.46 -39.90 8.65
C LEU A 185 -5.71 -38.58 8.56
N THR A 186 -4.91 -38.21 9.57
CA THR A 186 -4.05 -37.02 9.50
C THR A 186 -3.08 -37.10 8.32
N SER A 187 -2.48 -38.26 8.08
CA SER A 187 -1.52 -38.44 6.98
C SER A 187 -2.18 -38.35 5.59
N ARG A 188 -3.40 -38.88 5.44
CA ARG A 188 -4.20 -38.76 4.21
C ARG A 188 -4.61 -37.31 3.95
N ARG A 189 -4.94 -36.55 5.01
CA ARG A 189 -5.32 -35.14 4.92
C ARG A 189 -4.17 -34.25 4.48
N GLU A 190 -3.00 -34.39 5.11
CA GLU A 190 -1.81 -33.64 4.70
C GLU A 190 -1.43 -33.98 3.25
N LYS A 191 -1.51 -35.26 2.88
CA LYS A 191 -1.28 -35.66 1.49
C LYS A 191 -2.28 -35.00 0.53
N LEU A 192 -3.57 -35.02 0.85
CA LEU A 192 -4.60 -34.34 0.04
C LEU A 192 -4.35 -32.84 -0.04
N LYS A 193 -3.95 -32.19 1.07
CA LYS A 193 -3.62 -30.76 1.09
C LYS A 193 -2.46 -30.45 0.15
N GLU A 194 -1.35 -31.15 0.30
CA GLU A 194 -0.16 -30.95 -0.56
C GLU A 194 -0.45 -31.23 -2.03
N GLU A 195 -1.27 -32.24 -2.32
CA GLU A 195 -1.67 -32.57 -3.69
C GLU A 195 -2.60 -31.50 -4.30
N LEU A 196 -3.49 -30.90 -3.51
CA LEU A 196 -4.38 -29.83 -3.97
C LEU A 196 -3.70 -28.45 -4.05
N LYS A 197 -2.61 -28.22 -3.32
CA LYS A 197 -1.79 -27.01 -3.46
C LYS A 197 -1.25 -26.81 -4.88
N VAL A 198 -1.11 -27.89 -5.65
CA VAL A 198 -0.74 -27.83 -7.07
C VAL A 198 -1.85 -27.19 -7.93
N VAL A 199 -3.11 -27.30 -7.50
CA VAL A 199 -4.26 -26.68 -8.18
C VAL A 199 -4.40 -25.22 -7.77
N SER A 200 -4.31 -24.96 -6.47
CA SER A 200 -4.30 -23.62 -5.89
C SER A 200 -3.47 -23.58 -4.62
N GLU A 201 -2.53 -22.65 -4.54
CA GLU A 201 -1.73 -22.39 -3.34
C GLU A 201 -2.59 -22.05 -2.12
N LYS A 202 -3.78 -21.48 -2.34
CA LYS A 202 -4.74 -21.03 -1.31
C LYS A 202 -5.66 -22.16 -0.82
N THR A 203 -5.09 -23.36 -0.68
CA THR A 203 -5.80 -24.55 -0.20
C THR A 203 -5.53 -24.78 1.29
N GLU A 204 -6.60 -24.78 2.08
CA GLU A 204 -6.52 -24.95 3.53
C GLU A 204 -7.51 -25.98 4.07
N ILE A 205 -7.09 -26.67 5.14
CA ILE A 205 -7.91 -27.63 5.85
C ILE A 205 -8.25 -27.03 7.22
N ILE A 206 -9.54 -26.86 7.50
CA ILE A 206 -10.06 -26.27 8.73
C ILE A 206 -10.65 -27.39 9.60
N ASP A 207 -10.07 -27.58 10.79
CA ASP A 207 -10.63 -28.48 11.80
C ASP A 207 -11.70 -27.75 12.62
N VAL A 208 -12.96 -28.14 12.44
CA VAL A 208 -14.09 -27.56 13.16
C VAL A 208 -14.40 -28.37 14.42
N ASP A 209 -13.67 -28.03 15.49
CA ASP A 209 -14.15 -28.20 16.87
C ASP A 209 -15.41 -27.33 17.05
N SER A 210 -16.30 -27.70 17.99
CA SER A 210 -17.44 -26.90 18.47
C SER A 210 -17.16 -25.40 18.78
N ARG A 211 -15.91 -24.93 18.73
CA ARG A 211 -15.51 -23.53 19.00
C ARG A 211 -15.21 -22.66 17.77
N MET A 212 -15.04 -23.21 16.57
CA MET A 212 -14.65 -22.41 15.39
C MET A 212 -15.58 -22.66 14.19
N PRO A 213 -16.56 -21.78 13.92
CA PRO A 213 -17.43 -21.92 12.76
C PRO A 213 -16.66 -21.60 11.46
N VAL A 214 -17.15 -22.12 10.34
CA VAL A 214 -16.52 -22.09 9.00
C VAL A 214 -15.99 -20.71 8.62
N ASP A 215 -16.80 -19.70 8.90
CA ASP A 215 -16.49 -18.30 8.67
C ASP A 215 -15.22 -17.82 9.34
N LYS A 216 -15.08 -18.09 10.65
CA LYS A 216 -13.89 -17.65 11.39
C LYS A 216 -12.64 -18.34 10.88
N GLY A 217 -12.75 -19.60 10.45
CA GLY A 217 -11.65 -20.35 9.85
C GLY A 217 -11.18 -19.72 8.54
N ILE A 218 -12.13 -19.38 7.66
CA ILE A 218 -11.85 -18.69 6.39
C ILE A 218 -11.25 -17.31 6.64
N GLU A 219 -11.80 -16.53 7.56
CA GLU A 219 -11.29 -15.20 7.91
C GLU A 219 -9.88 -15.24 8.51
N GLU A 220 -9.54 -16.25 9.32
CA GLU A 220 -8.21 -16.38 9.89
C GLU A 220 -7.17 -16.68 8.80
N VAL A 221 -7.50 -17.57 7.86
CA VAL A 221 -6.62 -17.89 6.73
C VAL A 221 -6.42 -16.67 5.83
N GLN A 222 -7.51 -16.00 5.45
CA GLN A 222 -7.44 -14.79 4.63
C GLN A 222 -6.64 -13.67 5.32
N ARG A 223 -6.78 -13.51 6.64
CA ARG A 223 -5.96 -12.58 7.43
C ARG A 223 -4.48 -12.94 7.45
N LYS A 224 -4.14 -14.24 7.57
CA LYS A 224 -2.74 -14.70 7.53
C LYS A 224 -2.10 -14.37 6.19
N GLU A 225 -2.77 -14.65 5.07
CA GLU A 225 -2.26 -14.28 3.74
C GLU A 225 -2.09 -12.77 3.56
N ALA A 226 -3.08 -11.97 3.97
CA ALA A 226 -2.98 -10.51 3.92
C ALA A 226 -1.83 -9.96 4.78
N SER A 227 -1.53 -10.62 5.91
CA SER A 227 -0.48 -10.21 6.85
C SER A 227 0.94 -10.41 6.27
N TYR A 228 1.18 -11.40 5.41
CA TYR A 228 2.50 -11.64 4.82
C TYR A 228 2.91 -10.54 3.81
N GLY A 229 1.95 -9.93 3.10
CA GLY A 229 2.19 -8.77 2.24
C GLY A 229 2.08 -7.41 2.95
N GLY A 230 1.32 -7.35 4.06
CA GLY A 230 0.85 -6.10 4.66
C GLY A 230 1.83 -5.34 5.56
N ILE A 231 2.90 -5.97 6.07
CA ILE A 231 3.81 -5.29 7.03
C ILE A 231 4.99 -4.60 6.33
N LEU A 232 5.51 -5.19 5.25
CA LEU A 232 6.69 -4.66 4.55
C LEU A 232 6.39 -3.37 3.78
N PHE A 233 5.22 -3.31 3.14
CA PHE A 233 4.81 -2.15 2.34
C PHE A 233 4.68 -0.84 3.16
N PRO A 234 3.99 -0.80 4.32
CA PRO A 234 3.91 0.41 5.14
C PRO A 234 5.24 0.80 5.78
N LEU A 235 6.09 -0.18 6.14
CA LEU A 235 7.44 0.10 6.64
C LEU A 235 8.32 0.79 5.58
N LEU A 236 8.25 0.34 4.33
CA LEU A 236 9.00 0.93 3.23
C LEU A 236 8.54 2.37 2.93
N ILE A 237 7.22 2.62 2.96
CA ILE A 237 6.66 3.97 2.84
C ILE A 237 7.12 4.85 4.00
N ALA A 238 7.06 4.37 5.24
CA ALA A 238 7.50 5.14 6.40
C ALA A 238 8.99 5.51 6.30
N LEU A 239 9.84 4.58 5.84
CA LEU A 239 11.27 4.81 5.64
C LEU A 239 11.53 5.87 4.55
N LEU A 240 10.81 5.82 3.42
CA LEU A 240 10.89 6.83 2.36
C LEU A 240 10.47 8.22 2.85
N VAL A 241 9.42 8.32 3.67
CA VAL A 241 8.98 9.60 4.24
C VAL A 241 10.04 10.17 5.20
N ILE A 242 10.64 9.34 6.05
CA ILE A 242 11.72 9.76 6.95
C ILE A 242 12.93 10.23 6.15
N ALA A 243 13.35 9.49 5.12
CA ALA A 243 14.45 9.88 4.25
C ALA A 243 14.18 11.20 3.53
N GLY A 244 12.95 11.41 3.05
CA GLY A 244 12.51 12.69 2.45
C GLY A 244 12.60 13.85 3.43
N LEU A 245 12.13 13.69 4.67
CA LEU A 245 12.22 14.72 5.71
C LEU A 245 13.67 15.06 6.06
N ILE A 246 14.54 14.06 6.18
CA ILE A 246 15.99 14.27 6.42
C ILE A 246 16.61 15.04 5.25
N GLY A 247 16.28 14.69 4.01
CA GLY A 247 16.75 15.39 2.81
C GLY A 247 16.30 16.86 2.78
N ILE A 248 15.04 17.13 3.13
CA ILE A 248 14.50 18.49 3.24
C ILE A 248 15.21 19.29 4.33
N LEU A 249 15.42 18.71 5.51
CA LEU A 249 16.15 19.36 6.60
C LEU A 249 17.59 19.68 6.20
N TYR A 250 18.26 18.75 5.52
CA TYR A 250 19.61 18.98 5.01
C TYR A 250 19.65 20.10 3.95
N TYR A 251 18.66 20.13 3.05
CA TYR A 251 18.53 21.19 2.05
C TYR A 251 18.33 22.57 2.69
N PHE A 252 17.46 22.68 3.69
CA PHE A 252 17.26 23.94 4.42
C PHE A 252 18.48 24.36 5.24
N LYS A 253 19.18 23.42 5.88
CA LYS A 253 20.45 23.70 6.55
C LYS A 253 21.46 24.28 5.56
N LYS A 254 21.61 23.65 4.39
CA LYS A 254 22.54 24.08 3.33
C LYS A 254 22.22 25.49 2.79
N LEU A 255 20.94 25.86 2.73
CA LEU A 255 20.50 27.21 2.36
C LEU A 255 20.77 28.24 3.46
N SER A 256 20.57 27.87 4.74
CA SER A 256 20.76 28.78 5.87
C SER A 256 22.21 29.21 6.10
N GLU A 257 23.18 28.43 5.58
CA GLU A 257 24.62 28.75 5.63
C GLU A 257 25.04 29.81 4.60
N LEU A 258 24.19 30.14 3.62
CA LEU A 258 24.46 31.18 2.63
C LEU A 258 24.01 32.53 3.16
N LYS A 259 24.84 33.19 3.96
CA LYS A 259 24.59 34.53 4.48
C LYS A 259 25.67 35.50 4.02
N VAL A 260 25.26 36.73 3.71
CA VAL A 260 26.20 37.81 3.39
C VAL A 260 26.90 38.24 4.68
N SER A 261 28.22 38.36 4.60
CA SER A 261 29.07 38.84 5.69
C SER A 261 29.95 39.98 5.20
N GLY A 262 30.35 40.86 6.11
CA GLY A 262 31.25 41.98 5.82
C GLY A 262 30.65 43.35 6.19
N ARG A 263 31.42 44.39 5.92
CA ARG A 263 31.05 45.80 6.10
C ARG A 263 31.27 46.55 4.78
N LEU A 264 30.41 47.52 4.52
CA LEU A 264 30.48 48.40 3.37
C LEU A 264 30.63 49.84 3.85
N GLU A 265 31.67 50.53 3.41
CA GLU A 265 31.77 51.99 3.48
C GLU A 265 31.32 52.58 2.16
N TYR A 266 30.60 53.70 2.18
CA TYR A 266 30.17 54.36 0.94
C TYR A 266 30.15 55.87 1.06
N TRP A 267 30.34 56.54 -0.07
CA TRP A 267 30.34 57.99 -0.17
C TRP A 267 29.94 58.47 -1.58
N ASN A 268 29.34 59.66 -1.65
CA ASN A 268 28.93 60.28 -2.91
C ASN A 268 30.11 61.04 -3.53
N ASN A 269 30.46 60.75 -4.78
CA ASN A 269 31.60 61.35 -5.48
C ASN A 269 31.34 62.76 -6.02
N GLU A 270 30.09 63.22 -6.02
CA GLU A 270 29.71 64.55 -6.53
C GLU A 270 29.90 65.66 -5.49
N LEU A 271 30.10 65.29 -4.23
CA LEU A 271 30.33 66.23 -3.14
C LEU A 271 31.82 66.53 -3.00
N ILE A 272 32.17 67.81 -2.87
CA ILE A 272 33.56 68.29 -2.70
C ILE A 272 34.19 67.71 -1.43
N ASN A 273 33.40 67.52 -0.37
CA ASN A 273 33.80 66.87 0.88
C ASN A 273 32.74 65.82 1.25
N PRO A 274 32.86 64.58 0.78
CA PRO A 274 31.82 63.58 1.00
C PRO A 274 31.96 62.95 2.38
N ASN A 275 30.83 62.77 3.07
CA ASN A 275 30.79 62.01 4.31
C ASN A 275 30.87 60.51 4.02
N ILE A 276 31.73 59.80 4.74
CA ILE A 276 31.86 58.34 4.63
C ILE A 276 30.86 57.69 5.59
N GLU A 277 29.90 56.96 5.02
CA GLU A 277 28.90 56.23 5.78
C GLU A 277 29.24 54.74 5.86
N ASN A 278 28.82 54.09 6.95
CA ASN A 278 29.12 52.69 7.25
C ASN A 278 27.84 51.86 7.24
N PHE A 279 27.86 50.73 6.53
CA PHE A 279 26.77 49.76 6.46
C PHE A 279 27.27 48.35 6.77
N ASP A 280 26.70 47.74 7.80
CA ASP A 280 27.08 46.39 8.23
C ASP A 280 26.18 45.35 7.54
N LEU A 281 26.77 44.56 6.63
CA LEU A 281 26.06 43.55 5.85
C LEU A 281 25.67 42.34 6.71
N THR A 282 26.48 42.05 7.73
CA THR A 282 26.36 40.86 8.58
C THR A 282 25.10 40.90 9.45
N LYS A 283 24.63 42.11 9.80
CA LYS A 283 23.44 42.31 10.65
C LYS A 283 22.14 41.80 10.05
N TYR A 284 22.03 41.73 8.72
CA TYR A 284 20.78 41.42 8.04
C TYR A 284 20.51 39.93 7.90
N LEU A 285 21.52 39.08 8.13
CA LEU A 285 21.42 37.61 8.08
C LEU A 285 20.74 37.08 6.79
N ALA A 286 20.86 37.83 5.69
CA ALA A 286 20.22 37.54 4.42
C ALA A 286 21.23 36.95 3.43
N LYS A 287 20.74 36.17 2.46
CA LYS A 287 21.54 35.64 1.35
C LYS A 287 21.88 36.72 0.32
N ASP A 288 20.98 37.68 0.14
CA ASP A 288 21.09 38.75 -0.84
C ASP A 288 20.83 40.09 -0.14
N ILE A 289 21.77 41.03 -0.26
CA ILE A 289 21.64 42.40 0.24
C ILE A 289 21.47 43.33 -0.94
N VAL A 290 20.35 44.04 -0.96
CA VAL A 290 19.97 44.95 -2.06
C VAL A 290 20.26 46.39 -1.65
N ILE A 291 20.97 47.12 -2.50
CA ILE A 291 21.42 48.50 -2.31
C ILE A 291 20.90 49.36 -3.46
N GLY A 292 20.25 50.49 -3.19
CA GLY A 292 19.75 51.38 -4.23
C GLY A 292 18.70 52.34 -3.70
N SER A 293 17.92 52.96 -4.60
CA SER A 293 16.89 53.96 -4.25
C SER A 293 15.47 53.39 -4.16
N SER A 294 15.28 52.10 -4.48
CA SER A 294 13.96 51.47 -4.58
C SER A 294 13.39 50.98 -3.23
N LEU A 295 12.06 50.85 -3.18
CA LEU A 295 11.35 50.31 -2.01
C LEU A 295 11.70 48.80 -1.85
N GLY A 296 12.26 48.43 -0.69
CA GLY A 296 12.73 47.05 -0.43
C GLY A 296 14.26 46.86 -0.47
N CYS A 297 15.02 47.92 -0.74
CA CYS A 297 16.47 47.92 -0.53
C CYS A 297 16.80 47.82 0.97
N HIS A 298 17.82 47.03 1.31
CA HIS A 298 18.39 46.93 2.65
C HIS A 298 19.19 48.20 2.99
N LEU A 299 19.94 48.71 2.01
CA LEU A 299 20.56 50.02 2.06
C LEU A 299 19.84 50.93 1.05
N ASN A 300 19.04 51.87 1.57
CA ASN A 300 18.30 52.82 0.76
C ASN A 300 19.07 54.15 0.64
N ILE A 301 19.60 54.41 -0.55
CA ILE A 301 20.33 55.64 -0.90
C ILE A 301 19.43 56.45 -1.82
N ARG A 302 18.86 57.55 -1.30
CA ARG A 302 17.82 58.33 -2.00
C ARG A 302 18.34 59.08 -3.23
N ASP A 303 19.60 59.51 -3.16
CA ASP A 303 20.31 60.26 -4.19
C ASP A 303 21.10 59.34 -5.15
N PHE A 304 20.87 58.02 -5.10
CA PHE A 304 21.50 57.09 -6.03
C PHE A 304 20.90 57.22 -7.44
N GLU A 305 21.74 57.56 -8.42
CA GLU A 305 21.30 57.82 -9.80
C GLU A 305 20.98 56.55 -10.61
N GLY A 306 21.36 55.37 -10.11
CA GLY A 306 21.08 54.10 -10.77
C GLY A 306 19.62 53.67 -10.62
N LYS A 307 18.93 53.40 -11.74
CA LYS A 307 17.56 52.87 -11.75
C LYS A 307 17.49 51.43 -11.26
N SER A 308 18.46 50.60 -11.61
CA SER A 308 18.60 49.23 -11.11
C SER A 308 19.38 49.20 -9.79
N PRO A 309 18.97 48.41 -8.78
CA PRO A 309 19.74 48.25 -7.55
C PRO A 309 20.98 47.38 -7.74
N ILE A 310 21.94 47.53 -6.82
CA ILE A 310 23.09 46.65 -6.63
C ILE A 310 22.68 45.54 -5.66
N VAL A 311 23.07 44.31 -5.93
CA VAL A 311 22.81 43.15 -5.08
C VAL A 311 24.14 42.49 -4.72
N ILE A 312 24.42 42.39 -3.42
CA ILE A 312 25.53 41.58 -2.90
C ILE A 312 24.94 40.23 -2.47
N SER A 313 25.37 39.15 -3.12
CA SER A 313 24.86 37.79 -2.90
C SER A 313 25.92 36.90 -2.28
N ALA A 314 25.55 36.14 -1.25
CA ALA A 314 26.36 35.06 -0.70
C ALA A 314 26.25 33.82 -1.60
N VAL A 315 27.35 33.47 -2.25
CA VAL A 315 27.46 32.34 -3.17
C VAL A 315 28.52 31.35 -2.69
N ARG A 316 28.33 30.05 -2.95
CA ARG A 316 29.37 29.05 -2.67
C ARG A 316 30.40 29.08 -3.79
N GLY A 317 31.64 29.38 -3.43
CA GLY A 317 32.78 29.26 -4.32
C GLY A 317 33.11 27.78 -4.63
N PRO A 318 34.04 27.54 -5.57
CA PRO A 318 34.46 26.20 -5.98
C PRO A 318 35.03 25.36 -4.83
N ALA A 319 35.62 26.00 -3.81
CA ALA A 319 36.14 25.37 -2.60
C ALA A 319 35.07 25.16 -1.49
N LYS A 320 33.77 25.33 -1.80
CA LYS A 320 32.63 25.30 -0.85
C LYS A 320 32.63 26.39 0.23
N GLU A 321 33.57 27.33 0.18
CA GLU A 321 33.57 28.56 0.99
C GLU A 321 32.47 29.53 0.54
N VAL A 322 31.94 30.31 1.47
CA VAL A 322 30.92 31.33 1.17
C VAL A 322 31.65 32.60 0.75
N LYS A 323 31.46 33.04 -0.49
CA LYS A 323 32.01 34.28 -1.05
C LYS A 323 30.89 35.27 -1.34
N MET A 324 31.24 36.55 -1.28
CA MET A 324 30.33 37.62 -1.66
C MET A 324 30.52 37.93 -3.14
N ALA A 325 29.44 37.85 -3.92
CA ALA A 325 29.44 38.24 -5.33
C ALA A 325 28.58 39.49 -5.51
N ILE A 326 29.09 40.46 -6.27
CA ILE A 326 28.30 41.62 -6.66
C ILE A 326 27.57 41.32 -7.96
N ARG A 327 26.28 41.64 -7.98
CA ARG A 327 25.43 41.60 -9.15
C ARG A 327 24.62 42.87 -9.19
N GLY A 328 24.63 43.61 -10.29
CA GLY A 328 23.90 44.88 -10.36
C GLY A 328 24.36 45.72 -11.53
N GLY A 329 23.64 46.80 -11.79
CA GLY A 329 23.96 47.71 -12.90
C GLY A 329 23.44 47.25 -14.26
N GLY A 330 23.44 45.95 -14.56
CA GLY A 330 22.75 45.38 -15.73
C GLY A 330 22.97 46.18 -17.03
N LYS A 331 21.87 46.68 -17.63
CA LYS A 331 21.90 47.55 -18.82
C LYS A 331 22.01 49.06 -18.49
N ASP A 332 21.88 49.44 -17.21
CA ASP A 332 21.75 50.83 -16.77
C ASP A 332 23.11 51.47 -16.40
N TYR A 333 24.03 50.67 -15.85
CA TYR A 333 25.41 51.07 -15.57
C TYR A 333 26.33 49.87 -15.34
N ALA A 334 27.63 50.05 -15.58
CA ALA A 334 28.64 49.10 -15.18
C ALA A 334 29.08 49.37 -13.73
N ILE A 335 29.45 48.31 -13.02
CA ILE A 335 30.12 48.41 -11.71
C ILE A 335 31.62 48.32 -11.99
N GLU A 336 32.33 49.42 -11.73
CA GLU A 336 33.75 49.54 -12.06
C GLU A 336 34.59 49.42 -10.79
N PHE A 337 35.52 48.46 -10.76
CA PHE A 337 36.48 48.34 -9.67
C PHE A 337 37.62 49.35 -9.88
N LYS A 338 37.91 50.14 -8.86
CA LYS A 338 38.97 51.17 -8.90
C LYS A 338 40.34 50.64 -8.53
N ASN A 339 40.39 49.59 -7.71
CA ASN A 339 41.61 49.05 -7.14
C ASN A 339 42.12 47.78 -7.86
N ARG A 340 41.31 47.18 -8.76
CA ARG A 340 41.66 45.97 -9.52
C ARG A 340 40.77 45.76 -10.75
N GLU A 341 41.11 44.79 -11.58
CA GLU A 341 40.25 44.33 -12.68
C GLU A 341 38.96 43.66 -12.15
N THR A 342 37.89 43.71 -12.94
CA THR A 342 36.58 43.19 -12.57
C THR A 342 36.64 41.69 -12.25
N GLY A 343 36.45 41.33 -10.98
CA GLY A 343 36.35 39.96 -10.50
C GLY A 343 34.92 39.49 -10.25
N GLU A 344 34.72 38.16 -10.15
CA GLU A 344 33.42 37.55 -9.85
C GLU A 344 33.03 37.64 -8.35
N PHE A 345 34.03 37.73 -7.46
CA PHE A 345 33.85 37.75 -6.00
C PHE A 345 34.52 38.97 -5.39
N LEU A 346 33.92 39.54 -4.35
CA LEU A 346 34.47 40.61 -3.52
C LEU A 346 35.60 40.11 -2.63
N GLU A 347 36.68 40.89 -2.56
CA GLU A 347 37.84 40.70 -1.70
C GLU A 347 37.97 41.83 -0.68
N ASP A 348 38.66 41.57 0.42
CA ASP A 348 38.85 42.56 1.48
C ASP A 348 39.58 43.81 0.96
N GLY A 349 39.02 44.98 1.24
CA GLY A 349 39.54 46.27 0.78
C GLY A 349 39.13 46.68 -0.64
N ASP A 350 38.26 45.91 -1.30
CA ASP A 350 37.78 46.24 -2.65
C ASP A 350 37.04 47.57 -2.72
N ILE A 351 37.37 48.37 -3.74
CA ILE A 351 36.73 49.66 -4.01
C ILE A 351 36.04 49.58 -5.37
N PHE A 352 34.72 49.69 -5.38
CA PHE A 352 33.93 49.69 -6.61
C PHE A 352 33.04 50.93 -6.69
N GLN A 353 32.91 51.48 -7.90
CA GLN A 353 32.06 52.62 -8.20
C GLN A 353 30.81 52.17 -8.96
N ALA A 354 29.68 52.74 -8.56
CA ALA A 354 28.41 52.61 -9.24
C ALA A 354 27.79 54.01 -9.37
N LYS A 355 27.78 54.55 -10.60
CA LYS A 355 27.32 55.92 -10.88
C LYS A 355 27.99 56.96 -9.96
N ASN A 356 27.19 57.73 -9.22
CA ASN A 356 27.62 58.80 -8.34
C ASN A 356 28.17 58.31 -6.99
N PHE A 357 28.08 57.01 -6.66
CA PHE A 357 28.59 56.47 -5.38
C PHE A 357 29.82 55.58 -5.57
N THR A 358 30.78 55.70 -4.65
CA THR A 358 31.85 54.72 -4.46
C THR A 358 31.59 53.93 -3.19
N PHE A 359 31.88 52.63 -3.25
CA PHE A 359 31.73 51.68 -2.16
C PHE A 359 33.07 51.01 -1.89
N LYS A 360 33.38 50.79 -0.62
CA LYS A 360 34.54 50.02 -0.16
C LYS A 360 34.08 48.88 0.72
N TYR A 361 34.50 47.66 0.39
CA TYR A 361 34.10 46.44 1.07
C TYR A 361 35.20 45.95 2.03
N PHE A 362 34.79 45.47 3.20
CA PHE A 362 35.67 44.86 4.19
C PHE A 362 35.10 43.52 4.67
N ILE A 363 35.98 42.52 4.82
CA ILE A 363 35.63 41.25 5.45
C ILE A 363 35.63 41.43 6.97
N VAL A 364 34.64 40.85 7.65
CA VAL A 364 34.49 40.86 9.12
C VAL A 364 34.69 39.47 9.69
#